data_AF-A0A7S3DX57-F1
#
_entry.id   AF-A0A7S3DX57-F1
#
_cell.length_a   1.000
_cell.length_b   1.000
_cell.length_c   1.000
_cell.angle_alpha   90.00
_cell.angle_beta   90.00
_cell.angle_gamma   90.00
#
_symmetry.space_group_name_H-M   'P 1'
#
loop_
_entity.id
_entity.type
_entity.pdbx_description
1 polymer ?
#
loop_
_entity_poly.entity_id
_entity_poly.type
_entity_poly.pdbx_seq_one_letter_code
_entity_poly.pdbx_strand_id
1 'polypeptide(L)'
;HHSNTDYEVLAGYSNAQQSLLFSGTPPPESTPPPTDAPTSSVPKTWQEIAGPLTRSAADVNNKDTKYGHAVALVDDYLTVGEPHYGNDKDVGNIAIYDRSGSVRNAEFGFVTDTLQFGYSLSARMVNNKPAMIVGAVDTKDVNEFARFGSAHVYERGDNGWEAVGDMIQPTILPSEAAGAFGASVAMASEKRRIVVGAPSSSVDLENIDTGRVYTFEFNGNAWEWMSAPLVGTKPGGLLGTSVDMSKDGSRMLIGSPGSRSG
;
A
#
# COMPACT_ATOMS: atom_id res chain seq x y z
N HIS A 1 -43.38 -18.23 -9.50
CA HIS A 1 -42.42 -19.29 -9.15
C HIS A 1 -41.32 -18.66 -8.33
N HIS A 2 -41.46 -18.75 -7.00
CA HIS A 2 -40.44 -18.37 -6.03
C HIS A 2 -39.52 -19.57 -5.81
N SER A 3 -38.21 -19.34 -5.78
CA SER A 3 -37.26 -20.22 -5.12
C SER A 3 -36.21 -19.36 -4.43
N ASN A 4 -36.35 -19.28 -3.11
CA ASN A 4 -35.34 -18.83 -2.16
C ASN A 4 -34.05 -19.62 -2.34
N THR A 5 -32.92 -18.93 -2.25
CA THR A 5 -31.67 -19.51 -1.74
C THR A 5 -31.23 -18.62 -0.59
N ASP A 6 -31.37 -19.18 0.61
CA ASP A 6 -31.09 -18.55 1.89
C ASP A 6 -29.58 -18.32 2.08
N TYR A 7 -29.22 -17.11 2.50
CA TYR A 7 -27.90 -16.78 3.03
C TYR A 7 -27.98 -16.88 4.56
N GLU A 8 -27.30 -17.85 5.15
CA GLU A 8 -27.17 -17.91 6.62
C GLU A 8 -26.22 -16.80 7.11
N VAL A 9 -26.80 -15.81 7.78
CA VAL A 9 -26.09 -14.85 8.62
C VAL A 9 -26.00 -15.46 10.02
N LEU A 10 -24.80 -15.89 10.44
CA LEU A 10 -24.53 -16.26 11.82
C LEU A 10 -24.01 -15.04 12.59
N ALA A 11 -24.94 -14.27 13.14
CA ALA A 11 -24.69 -13.39 14.27
C ALA A 11 -24.98 -14.18 15.55
N GLY A 12 -23.95 -14.41 16.37
CA GLY A 12 -24.09 -15.09 17.66
C GLY A 12 -22.90 -14.81 18.57
N TYR A 13 -23.06 -13.84 19.47
CA TYR A 13 -22.24 -13.77 20.68
C TYR A 13 -22.62 -14.92 21.61
N SER A 14 -21.70 -15.85 21.87
CA SER A 14 -21.76 -16.70 23.06
C SER A 14 -20.36 -16.97 23.61
N ASN A 15 -20.12 -16.54 24.84
CA ASN A 15 -18.99 -16.96 25.66
C ASN A 15 -19.13 -18.46 25.97
N ALA A 16 -18.33 -19.30 25.32
CA ALA A 16 -18.03 -20.65 25.79
C ALA A 16 -16.67 -21.08 25.22
N GLN A 17 -15.70 -21.32 26.10
CA GLN A 17 -14.53 -22.13 25.75
C GLN A 17 -15.01 -23.53 25.39
N GLN A 18 -14.97 -23.90 24.12
CA GLN A 18 -15.08 -25.30 23.71
C GLN A 18 -13.72 -25.75 23.17
N SER A 19 -13.07 -26.60 23.96
CA SER A 19 -11.93 -27.40 23.53
C SER A 19 -12.39 -28.43 22.50
N LEU A 20 -11.94 -28.27 21.26
CA LEU A 20 -12.06 -29.31 20.24
C LEU A 20 -11.05 -30.43 20.56
N LEU A 21 -11.49 -31.45 21.28
CA LEU A 21 -10.75 -32.70 21.46
C LEU A 21 -10.92 -33.55 20.18
N PHE A 22 -9.90 -33.56 19.33
CA PHE A 22 -9.78 -34.56 18.26
C PHE A 22 -9.38 -35.90 18.87
N SER A 23 -10.32 -36.85 18.94
CA SER A 23 -10.01 -38.25 19.26
C SER A 23 -9.76 -39.03 17.96
N GLY A 24 -8.49 -39.08 17.57
CA GLY A 24 -8.01 -39.96 16.50
C GLY A 24 -6.59 -40.38 16.86
N THR A 25 -6.36 -41.68 17.01
CA THR A 25 -5.00 -42.22 17.17
C THR A 25 -4.17 -41.88 15.93
N PRO A 26 -2.99 -41.26 16.07
CA PRO A 26 -2.14 -40.95 14.92
C PRO A 26 -1.66 -42.24 14.25
N PRO A 27 -1.56 -42.28 12.91
CA PRO A 27 -0.96 -43.41 12.20
C PRO A 27 0.53 -43.56 12.59
N PRO A 28 1.10 -44.77 12.53
CA PRO A 28 2.50 -44.98 12.88
C PRO A 28 3.40 -44.16 11.96
N GLU A 29 4.32 -43.43 12.60
CA GLU A 29 5.27 -42.50 11.98
C GLU A 29 6.25 -43.27 11.08
N SER A 30 5.95 -43.35 9.77
CA SER A 30 6.82 -43.98 8.78
C SER A 30 7.46 -42.94 7.88
N THR A 31 8.42 -42.19 8.46
CA THR A 31 9.69 -41.70 7.87
C THR A 31 10.15 -40.52 8.73
N PRO A 32 11.38 -40.52 9.28
CA PRO A 32 11.91 -39.32 9.92
C PRO A 32 11.90 -38.15 8.90
N PRO A 33 11.65 -36.91 9.34
CA PRO A 33 11.75 -35.75 8.46
C PRO A 33 13.17 -35.71 7.83
N PRO A 34 13.30 -35.24 6.57
CA PRO A 34 14.60 -35.16 5.91
C PRO A 34 15.58 -34.42 6.81
N THR A 35 16.65 -35.12 7.20
CA THR A 35 17.46 -34.80 8.38
C THR A 35 18.60 -33.82 8.11
N ASP A 36 18.60 -33.14 6.96
CA ASP A 36 19.57 -32.09 6.68
C ASP A 36 18.91 -30.98 5.85
N ALA A 37 18.41 -29.94 6.52
CA ALA A 37 18.38 -28.64 5.86
C ALA A 37 19.83 -28.30 5.52
N PRO A 38 20.19 -27.86 4.29
CA PRO A 38 21.55 -27.44 4.01
C PRO A 38 21.91 -26.29 4.94
N THR A 39 22.62 -26.59 6.02
CA THR A 39 23.17 -25.59 6.92
C THR A 39 24.35 -24.98 6.20
N SER A 40 24.09 -23.99 5.36
CA SER A 40 25.13 -23.07 4.92
C SER A 40 25.72 -22.43 6.17
N SER A 41 26.86 -22.95 6.63
CA SER A 41 27.64 -22.43 7.75
C SER A 41 28.42 -21.16 7.37
N VAL A 42 28.31 -20.70 6.13
CA VAL A 42 28.87 -19.43 5.68
C VAL A 42 28.03 -18.30 6.28
N PRO A 43 28.61 -17.45 7.15
CA PRO A 43 27.91 -16.28 7.66
C PRO A 43 27.50 -15.40 6.48
N LYS A 44 26.22 -15.04 6.40
CA LYS A 44 25.78 -13.99 5.47
C LYS A 44 26.40 -12.67 5.96
N THR A 45 27.27 -12.09 5.15
CA THR A 45 27.84 -10.77 5.42
C THR A 45 27.03 -9.72 4.67
N TRP A 46 26.71 -8.63 5.37
CA TRP A 46 26.18 -7.44 4.72
C TRP A 46 27.35 -6.67 4.13
N GLN A 47 27.27 -6.38 2.83
CA GLN A 47 28.20 -5.49 2.15
C GLN A 47 27.46 -4.20 1.83
N GLU A 48 27.99 -3.08 2.30
CA GLU A 48 27.53 -1.76 1.87
C GLU A 48 27.88 -1.58 0.39
N ILE A 49 26.86 -1.33 -0.43
CA ILE A 49 27.01 -1.19 -1.89
C ILE A 49 27.08 0.28 -2.33
N ALA A 50 26.65 1.22 -1.49
CA ALA A 50 26.72 2.65 -1.71
C ALA A 50 26.61 3.39 -0.36
N GLY A 51 27.32 4.53 -0.25
CA GLY A 51 27.17 5.45 0.88
C GLY A 51 25.79 6.13 0.92
N PRO A 52 25.52 6.95 1.95
CA PRO A 52 24.20 7.56 2.13
C PRO A 52 23.69 8.25 0.86
N LEU A 53 22.48 7.87 0.47
CA LEU A 53 21.74 8.59 -0.55
C LEU A 53 21.24 9.89 0.06
N THR A 54 21.66 10.99 -0.53
CA THR A 54 21.37 12.35 -0.09
C THR A 54 20.89 13.12 -1.30
N ARG A 55 19.84 13.94 -1.11
CA ARG A 55 19.47 14.96 -2.09
C ARG A 55 20.67 15.91 -2.24
N SER A 56 21.05 16.21 -3.49
CA SER A 56 22.21 17.06 -3.78
C SER A 56 22.11 18.37 -2.99
N ALA A 57 23.18 18.74 -2.28
CA ALA A 57 23.28 19.95 -1.46
C ALA A 57 23.18 21.28 -2.25
N ALA A 58 22.81 21.23 -3.52
CA ALA A 58 22.64 22.38 -4.41
C ALA A 58 21.34 23.15 -4.18
N ASP A 59 20.39 22.62 -3.40
CA ASP A 59 19.16 23.34 -3.05
C ASP A 59 19.42 24.19 -1.79
N VAL A 60 20.02 25.36 -1.98
CA VAL A 60 20.40 26.35 -0.95
C VAL A 60 19.22 26.87 -0.11
N ASN A 61 17.99 26.46 -0.43
CA ASN A 61 16.80 26.77 0.36
C ASN A 61 16.36 25.65 1.32
N ASN A 62 17.09 24.52 1.37
CA ASN A 62 16.97 23.37 2.30
C ASN A 62 15.67 23.35 3.15
N LYS A 63 14.53 23.18 2.48
CA LYS A 63 13.25 22.87 3.12
C LYS A 63 13.19 21.36 3.34
N ASP A 64 12.67 20.96 4.49
CA ASP A 64 12.48 19.55 4.86
C ASP A 64 11.49 18.89 3.91
N THR A 65 12.02 18.32 2.82
CA THR A 65 11.27 17.65 1.75
C THR A 65 10.68 16.31 2.19
N LYS A 66 10.98 15.90 3.43
CA LYS A 66 10.72 14.56 3.94
C LYS A 66 11.35 13.49 3.03
N TYR A 67 12.50 13.79 2.42
CA TYR A 67 13.26 12.81 1.64
C TYR A 67 13.49 11.53 2.46
N GLY A 68 13.09 10.38 1.91
CA GLY A 68 13.17 9.11 2.63
C GLY A 68 11.92 8.78 3.45
N HIS A 69 10.83 9.55 3.32
CA HIS A 69 9.57 9.27 4.02
C HIS A 69 9.03 7.86 3.70
N ALA A 70 9.14 7.45 2.44
CA ALA A 70 8.86 6.11 1.98
C ALA A 70 10.02 5.62 1.10
N VAL A 71 10.25 4.31 1.08
CA VAL A 71 11.22 3.67 0.17
C VAL A 71 10.64 2.38 -0.38
N ALA A 72 10.94 2.06 -1.63
CA ALA A 72 10.62 0.78 -2.23
C ALA A 72 11.76 0.33 -3.16
N LEU A 73 12.04 -0.97 -3.16
CA LEU A 73 13.07 -1.58 -4.01
C LEU A 73 12.42 -2.59 -4.94
N VAL A 74 12.72 -2.49 -6.23
CA VAL A 74 12.32 -3.48 -7.23
C VAL A 74 13.44 -3.63 -8.26
N ASP A 75 13.88 -4.86 -8.47
CA ASP A 75 15.02 -5.15 -9.34
C ASP A 75 16.24 -4.31 -8.91
N ASP A 76 16.88 -3.57 -9.84
CA ASP A 76 17.98 -2.66 -9.57
C ASP A 76 17.54 -1.20 -9.30
N TYR A 77 16.24 -0.97 -9.06
CA TYR A 77 15.68 0.36 -8.82
C TYR A 77 15.28 0.56 -7.36
N LEU A 78 15.86 1.59 -6.74
CA LEU A 78 15.41 2.11 -5.45
C LEU A 78 14.60 3.38 -5.68
N THR A 79 13.35 3.38 -5.23
CA THR A 79 12.48 4.55 -5.23
C THR A 79 12.41 5.13 -3.82
N VAL A 80 12.49 6.45 -3.71
CA VAL A 80 12.49 7.21 -2.47
C VAL A 80 11.42 8.31 -2.56
N GLY A 81 10.53 8.37 -1.59
CA GLY A 81 9.47 9.37 -1.52
C GLY A 81 9.95 10.70 -0.96
N GLU A 82 9.46 11.79 -1.56
CA GLU A 82 9.64 13.19 -1.15
C GLU A 82 8.28 13.88 -1.11
N PRO A 83 7.40 13.56 -0.15
CA PRO A 83 6.04 14.09 -0.12
C PRO A 83 5.97 15.61 0.02
N HIS A 84 7.06 16.30 0.38
CA HIS A 84 7.14 17.77 0.30
C HIS A 84 8.23 18.14 -0.71
N TYR A 85 7.90 18.86 -1.78
CA TYR A 85 8.84 19.20 -2.84
C TYR A 85 8.79 20.68 -3.20
N GLY A 86 9.96 21.32 -3.20
CA GLY A 86 10.10 22.72 -3.58
C GLY A 86 9.59 23.69 -2.52
N ASN A 87 9.00 24.81 -2.97
CA ASN A 87 8.49 25.84 -2.08
C ASN A 87 7.08 25.58 -1.56
N ASP A 88 6.41 24.59 -2.13
CA ASP A 88 5.05 24.22 -1.79
C ASP A 88 5.05 22.90 -1.02
N LYS A 89 4.57 22.93 0.22
CA LYS A 89 4.41 21.72 1.05
C LYS A 89 3.30 20.80 0.54
N ASP A 90 2.60 21.26 -0.47
CA ASP A 90 1.45 20.62 -1.10
C ASP A 90 1.89 19.96 -2.43
N VAL A 91 3.15 20.05 -2.85
CA VAL A 91 3.67 19.27 -3.99
C VAL A 91 4.52 18.13 -3.47
N GLY A 92 4.28 16.91 -3.95
CA GLY A 92 5.12 15.75 -3.64
C GLY A 92 5.93 15.28 -4.85
N ASN A 93 6.94 14.46 -4.60
CA ASN A 93 7.87 13.94 -5.59
C ASN A 93 8.36 12.53 -5.23
N ILE A 94 8.97 11.84 -6.19
CA ILE A 94 9.78 10.63 -5.96
C ILE A 94 11.15 10.79 -6.60
N ALA A 95 12.16 10.20 -5.98
CA ALA A 95 13.49 10.01 -6.57
C ALA A 95 13.69 8.53 -6.86
N ILE A 96 14.15 8.20 -8.06
CA ILE A 96 14.46 6.83 -8.47
C ILE A 96 15.96 6.73 -8.73
N TYR A 97 16.60 5.74 -8.13
CA TYR A 97 18.02 5.44 -8.29
C TYR A 97 18.15 4.07 -8.95
N ASP A 98 18.97 3.99 -9.99
CA ASP A 98 19.37 2.72 -10.59
C ASP A 98 20.71 2.23 -10.00
N ARG A 99 20.94 0.93 -10.07
CA ARG A 99 22.20 0.31 -9.63
C ARG A 99 23.25 0.20 -10.76
N SER A 100 22.92 0.63 -11.98
CA SER A 100 23.82 0.55 -13.15
C SER A 100 24.81 1.71 -13.25
N GLY A 101 25.88 1.70 -12.45
CA GLY A 101 27.02 2.61 -12.61
C GLY A 101 26.92 3.95 -11.84
N SER A 102 27.83 4.89 -12.13
CA SER A 102 27.90 6.20 -11.44
C SER A 102 26.90 7.19 -12.02
N VAL A 103 25.84 7.51 -11.25
CA VAL A 103 24.97 8.73 -11.22
C VAL A 103 23.56 8.25 -10.82
N ARG A 104 22.90 8.59 -9.69
CA ARG A 104 22.51 9.88 -9.05
C ARG A 104 21.68 10.85 -9.91
N ASN A 105 20.88 10.36 -10.84
CA ASN A 105 19.83 11.18 -11.46
C ASN A 105 18.47 10.57 -11.16
N ALA A 106 17.65 11.31 -10.41
CA ALA A 106 16.20 11.08 -10.42
C ALA A 106 15.71 11.40 -11.84
N GLU A 107 15.59 10.39 -12.71
CA GLU A 107 15.18 10.62 -14.10
C GLU A 107 13.72 11.05 -14.21
N PHE A 108 12.87 10.70 -13.25
CA PHE A 108 11.46 11.06 -13.27
C PHE A 108 10.96 11.35 -11.86
N GLY A 109 11.18 12.60 -11.44
CA GLY A 109 10.34 13.19 -10.42
C GLY A 109 9.03 13.64 -11.04
N PHE A 110 7.96 12.87 -10.88
CA PHE A 110 6.64 13.32 -11.32
C PHE A 110 6.17 14.41 -10.37
N VAL A 111 6.10 15.64 -10.89
CA VAL A 111 5.32 16.70 -10.24
C VAL A 111 3.89 16.51 -10.69
N THR A 112 3.02 16.17 -9.75
CA THR A 112 1.58 16.27 -9.97
C THR A 112 1.07 17.39 -9.08
N ASP A 113 -0.02 18.07 -9.47
CA ASP A 113 -0.74 19.00 -8.56
C ASP A 113 -1.42 18.26 -7.39
N THR A 114 -1.11 16.97 -7.22
CA THR A 114 -1.66 16.13 -6.17
C THR A 114 -0.84 16.25 -4.91
N LEU A 115 -1.55 16.51 -3.82
CA LEU A 115 -0.93 16.77 -2.54
C LEU A 115 -0.13 15.58 -2.04
N GLN A 116 1.12 15.85 -1.67
CA GLN A 116 2.03 14.91 -1.02
C GLN A 116 2.29 13.58 -1.77
N PHE A 117 2.35 13.62 -3.10
CA PHE A 117 2.83 12.48 -3.90
C PHE A 117 4.18 11.91 -3.41
N GLY A 118 4.33 10.60 -3.37
CA GLY A 118 5.50 9.95 -2.75
C GLY A 118 5.36 9.72 -1.24
N TYR A 119 4.16 9.91 -0.67
CA TYR A 119 3.88 9.63 0.74
C TYR A 119 3.97 8.14 1.08
N SER A 120 3.52 7.27 0.18
CA SER A 120 3.64 5.83 0.37
C SER A 120 4.10 5.16 -0.92
N LEU A 121 4.88 4.08 -0.77
CA LEU A 121 5.48 3.37 -1.88
C LEU A 121 5.38 1.87 -1.68
N SER A 122 5.06 1.16 -2.75
CA SER A 122 5.27 -0.29 -2.86
C SER A 122 5.73 -0.59 -4.27
N ALA A 123 6.70 -1.49 -4.42
CA ALA A 123 7.22 -1.88 -5.71
C ALA A 123 7.38 -3.40 -5.80
N ARG A 124 7.07 -3.95 -6.98
CA ARG A 124 7.06 -5.39 -7.27
C ARG A 124 7.36 -5.63 -8.74
N MET A 125 7.86 -6.80 -9.08
CA MET A 125 7.89 -7.26 -10.48
C MET A 125 6.49 -7.64 -10.92
N VAL A 126 5.98 -7.05 -12.00
CA VAL A 126 4.69 -7.38 -12.62
C VAL A 126 4.97 -7.71 -14.09
N ASN A 127 4.59 -8.91 -14.55
CA ASN A 127 4.86 -9.38 -15.91
C ASN A 127 6.34 -9.22 -16.34
N ASN A 128 7.27 -9.56 -15.44
CA ASN A 128 8.73 -9.41 -15.63
C ASN A 128 9.22 -7.96 -15.81
N LYS A 129 8.40 -6.96 -15.49
CA LYS A 129 8.80 -5.56 -15.47
C LYS A 129 8.75 -5.01 -14.05
N PRO A 130 9.72 -4.17 -13.65
CA PRO A 130 9.60 -3.37 -12.45
C PRO A 130 8.31 -2.54 -12.49
N ALA A 131 7.49 -2.63 -11.46
CA ALA A 131 6.29 -1.84 -11.28
C ALA A 131 6.26 -1.24 -9.88
N MET A 132 5.62 -0.09 -9.73
CA MET A 132 5.42 0.56 -8.45
C MET A 132 4.04 1.19 -8.34
N ILE A 133 3.55 1.28 -7.11
CA ILE A 133 2.42 2.12 -6.73
C ILE A 133 2.93 3.23 -5.81
N VAL A 134 2.46 4.45 -6.07
CA VAL A 134 2.80 5.66 -5.33
C VAL A 134 1.52 6.26 -4.78
N GLY A 135 1.45 6.41 -3.45
CA GLY A 135 0.35 7.10 -2.79
C GLY A 135 0.66 8.59 -2.60
N ALA A 136 -0.40 9.39 -2.64
CA ALA A 136 -0.38 10.82 -2.40
C ALA A 136 -1.52 11.17 -1.44
N VAL A 137 -1.21 11.76 -0.29
CA VAL A 137 -2.24 12.12 0.69
C VAL A 137 -2.59 13.61 0.58
N ASP A 138 -3.87 13.89 0.43
CA ASP A 138 -4.36 15.25 0.58
C ASP A 138 -4.73 15.52 2.04
N THR A 139 -3.95 16.39 2.69
CA THR A 139 -4.12 16.74 4.11
C THR A 139 -4.53 18.20 4.29
N LYS A 140 -4.93 18.93 3.24
CA LYS A 140 -5.02 20.38 3.34
C LYS A 140 -6.10 21.02 2.44
N ASP A 141 -7.34 20.98 2.89
CA ASP A 141 -8.16 22.18 3.17
C ASP A 141 -9.40 21.73 3.95
N VAL A 142 -9.80 22.49 4.98
CA VAL A 142 -11.03 22.24 5.73
C VAL A 142 -12.29 22.75 4.99
N ASN A 143 -12.09 23.44 3.85
CA ASN A 143 -13.17 24.13 3.12
C ASN A 143 -13.41 23.62 1.68
N GLU A 144 -12.65 22.64 1.18
CA GLU A 144 -12.91 22.02 -0.14
C GLU A 144 -13.53 20.64 0.04
N PHE A 145 -14.76 20.47 -0.45
CA PHE A 145 -15.64 19.33 -0.15
C PHE A 145 -15.18 17.95 -0.65
N ALA A 146 -14.03 17.81 -1.29
CA ALA A 146 -13.63 16.50 -1.82
C ALA A 146 -12.17 16.42 -2.24
N ARG A 147 -11.22 16.49 -1.31
CA ARG A 147 -9.85 16.09 -1.60
C ARG A 147 -9.47 14.88 -0.77
N PHE A 148 -9.40 13.74 -1.46
CA PHE A 148 -9.30 12.44 -0.81
C PHE A 148 -7.89 11.89 -0.80
N GLY A 149 -6.95 12.50 -1.53
CA GLY A 149 -5.69 11.88 -1.91
C GLY A 149 -5.85 11.02 -3.18
N SER A 150 -4.78 10.33 -3.56
CA SER A 150 -4.76 9.50 -4.77
C SER A 150 -3.71 8.39 -4.69
N ALA A 151 -3.80 7.44 -5.63
CA ALA A 151 -2.75 6.49 -5.90
C ALA A 151 -2.46 6.43 -7.40
N HIS A 152 -1.20 6.17 -7.73
CA HIS A 152 -0.70 6.14 -9.10
C HIS A 152 0.13 4.89 -9.30
N VAL A 153 -0.01 4.23 -10.45
CA VAL A 153 0.74 3.00 -10.77
C VAL A 153 1.62 3.25 -11.98
N TYR A 154 2.88 2.81 -11.88
CA TYR A 154 3.87 2.93 -12.94
C TYR A 154 4.52 1.57 -13.22
N GLU A 155 4.84 1.31 -14.48
CA GLU A 155 5.57 0.13 -14.95
C GLU A 155 6.77 0.59 -15.79
N ARG A 156 7.90 -0.10 -15.68
CA ARG A 156 9.09 0.19 -16.48
C ARG A 156 8.87 -0.26 -17.93
N GLY A 157 8.76 0.70 -18.84
CA GLY A 157 8.82 0.51 -20.29
C GLY A 157 10.27 0.59 -20.80
N ASP A 158 10.46 0.61 -22.11
CA ASP A 158 11.79 0.68 -22.72
C ASP A 158 12.44 2.06 -22.52
N ASN A 159 11.63 3.13 -22.50
CA ASN A 159 12.10 4.52 -22.47
C ASN A 159 11.92 5.23 -21.13
N GLY A 160 11.31 4.59 -20.14
CA GLY A 160 11.18 5.15 -18.80
C GLY A 160 10.18 4.39 -17.94
N TRP A 161 9.79 5.01 -16.84
CA TRP A 161 8.61 4.62 -16.08
C TRP A 161 7.37 5.22 -16.76
N GLU A 162 6.39 4.38 -17.05
CA GLU A 162 5.15 4.75 -17.75
C GLU A 162 3.95 4.52 -16.82
N ALA A 163 2.99 5.43 -16.83
CA ALA A 163 1.77 5.28 -16.04
C ALA A 163 0.93 4.10 -16.57
N VAL A 164 0.40 3.29 -15.66
CA VAL A 164 -0.51 2.19 -15.96
C VAL A 164 -1.92 2.63 -15.58
N GLY A 165 -2.70 3.03 -16.59
CA GLY A 165 -4.03 3.59 -16.39
C GLY A 165 -4.03 5.00 -15.81
N ASP A 166 -5.23 5.52 -15.55
CA ASP A 166 -5.43 6.84 -14.95
C ASP A 166 -5.16 6.85 -13.44
N MET A 167 -5.05 8.06 -12.87
CA MET A 167 -4.99 8.29 -11.44
C MET A 167 -6.17 7.61 -10.71
N ILE A 168 -5.86 6.92 -9.61
CA ILE A 168 -6.86 6.23 -8.80
C ILE A 168 -7.30 7.15 -7.65
N GLN A 169 -8.61 7.34 -7.53
CA GLN A 169 -9.25 8.09 -6.46
C GLN A 169 -10.43 7.29 -5.87
N PRO A 170 -10.78 7.51 -4.60
CA PRO A 170 -11.95 6.87 -4.03
C PRO A 170 -13.22 7.53 -4.58
N THR A 171 -14.18 6.70 -4.95
CA THR A 171 -15.58 7.11 -5.09
C THR A 171 -16.22 7.13 -3.72
N ILE A 172 -16.76 8.28 -3.30
CA ILE A 172 -17.49 8.41 -2.04
C ILE A 172 -18.87 9.02 -2.25
N LEU A 173 -19.77 8.79 -1.30
CA LEU A 173 -21.07 9.44 -1.26
C LEU A 173 -20.93 10.90 -0.78
N PRO A 174 -21.87 11.80 -1.15
CA PRO A 174 -21.85 13.20 -0.69
C PRO A 174 -21.89 13.38 0.84
N SER A 175 -22.34 12.37 1.59
CA SER A 175 -22.39 12.35 3.04
C SER A 175 -21.11 11.83 3.71
N GLU A 176 -20.15 11.35 2.92
CA GLU A 176 -18.93 10.71 3.39
C GLU A 176 -17.71 11.65 3.21
N ALA A 177 -16.61 11.28 3.85
CA ALA A 177 -15.29 11.85 3.55
C ALA A 177 -14.28 10.71 3.37
N ALA A 178 -13.47 10.73 2.32
CA ALA A 178 -12.35 9.79 2.15
C ALA A 178 -11.02 10.46 2.49
N GLY A 179 -10.81 10.81 3.77
CA GLY A 179 -9.55 11.42 4.19
C GLY A 179 -8.35 10.48 4.01
N ALA A 180 -7.26 11.04 3.49
CA ALA A 180 -5.95 10.41 3.37
C ALA A 180 -5.90 9.09 2.55
N PHE A 181 -6.71 8.95 1.50
CA PHE A 181 -6.50 7.90 0.48
C PHE A 181 -5.08 7.99 -0.09
N GLY A 182 -4.42 6.85 -0.21
CA GLY A 182 -2.99 6.81 -0.60
C GLY A 182 -2.03 6.92 0.57
N ALA A 183 -2.51 6.96 1.82
CA ALA A 183 -1.64 6.95 3.01
C ALA A 183 -0.85 5.64 3.14
N SER A 184 -1.42 4.54 2.66
CA SER A 184 -0.73 3.26 2.55
C SER A 184 -1.13 2.57 1.25
N VAL A 185 -0.17 1.92 0.60
CA VAL A 185 -0.36 1.25 -0.69
C VAL A 185 0.38 -0.07 -0.71
N ALA A 186 -0.19 -1.08 -1.37
CA ALA A 186 0.51 -2.32 -1.70
C ALA A 186 0.01 -2.88 -3.03
N MET A 187 0.84 -3.69 -3.68
CA MET A 187 0.52 -4.31 -4.97
C MET A 187 0.90 -5.80 -5.00
N ALA A 188 0.13 -6.58 -5.75
CA ALA A 188 0.46 -7.95 -6.11
C ALA A 188 1.44 -7.98 -7.30
N SER A 189 2.21 -9.06 -7.43
CA SER A 189 3.14 -9.26 -8.56
C SER A 189 2.59 -10.19 -9.65
N GLU A 190 1.73 -11.14 -9.30
CA GLU A 190 1.19 -12.11 -10.27
C GLU A 190 -0.13 -11.66 -10.89
N LYS A 191 -0.82 -10.73 -10.24
CA LYS A 191 -2.03 -10.07 -10.75
C LYS A 191 -1.83 -8.58 -10.69
N ARG A 192 -2.42 -7.84 -11.63
CA ARG A 192 -2.46 -6.37 -11.56
C ARG A 192 -3.52 -5.92 -10.56
N ARG A 193 -3.25 -6.20 -9.29
CA ARG A 193 -4.12 -5.89 -8.16
C ARG A 193 -3.38 -5.02 -7.17
N ILE A 194 -4.08 -4.04 -6.63
CA ILE A 194 -3.54 -3.10 -5.65
C ILE A 194 -4.52 -2.94 -4.49
N VAL A 195 -3.98 -2.54 -3.35
CA VAL A 195 -4.74 -2.12 -2.18
C VAL A 195 -4.28 -0.73 -1.76
N VAL A 196 -5.24 0.11 -1.42
CA VAL A 196 -5.01 1.50 -1.00
C VAL A 196 -5.77 1.79 0.29
N GLY A 197 -5.06 2.26 1.30
CA GLY A 197 -5.62 2.69 2.58
C GLY A 197 -6.01 4.16 2.59
N ALA A 198 -7.07 4.48 3.33
CA ALA A 198 -7.57 5.82 3.58
C ALA A 198 -7.98 5.95 5.08
N PRO A 199 -7.00 6.02 6.00
CA PRO A 199 -7.25 5.89 7.44
C PRO A 199 -8.08 7.02 8.04
N SER A 200 -8.09 8.21 7.45
CA SER A 200 -8.90 9.36 7.89
C SER A 200 -10.25 9.44 7.16
N SER A 201 -10.69 8.33 6.57
CA SER A 201 -12.01 8.24 5.98
C SER A 201 -13.10 8.19 7.06
N SER A 202 -14.16 8.96 6.86
CA SER A 202 -15.35 9.02 7.69
C SER A 202 -16.57 8.54 6.91
N VAL A 203 -17.46 7.79 7.57
CA VAL A 203 -18.70 7.27 6.99
C VAL A 203 -19.84 8.27 7.13
N ASP A 204 -19.87 8.96 8.25
CA ASP A 204 -20.82 10.03 8.58
C ASP A 204 -20.24 10.87 9.73
N LEU A 205 -21.06 11.77 10.30
CA LEU A 205 -20.67 12.67 11.38
C LEU A 205 -20.47 11.98 12.74
N GLU A 206 -20.96 10.75 12.92
CA GLU A 206 -20.81 9.96 14.16
C GLU A 206 -19.68 8.93 14.02
N ASN A 207 -19.32 8.57 12.79
CA ASN A 207 -18.33 7.56 12.41
C ASN A 207 -17.08 8.19 11.77
N ILE A 208 -16.55 9.20 12.47
CA ILE A 208 -15.37 9.96 12.07
C ILE A 208 -14.11 9.11 12.17
N ASP A 209 -13.23 9.18 11.17
CA ASP A 209 -11.91 8.53 11.16
C ASP A 209 -11.97 7.02 11.45
N THR A 210 -13.04 6.37 11.02
CA THR A 210 -13.17 4.90 11.04
C THR A 210 -12.12 4.25 10.12
N GLY A 211 -11.80 4.92 9.01
CA GLY A 211 -10.86 4.47 8.01
C GLY A 211 -11.48 3.52 6.98
N ARG A 212 -10.91 3.52 5.76
CA ARG A 212 -11.32 2.65 4.66
C ARG A 212 -10.12 2.00 3.98
N VAL A 213 -10.34 0.84 3.36
CA VAL A 213 -9.39 0.18 2.47
C VAL A 213 -10.07 -0.22 1.17
N TYR A 214 -9.44 0.11 0.06
CA TYR A 214 -9.95 -0.10 -1.29
C TYR A 214 -9.07 -1.11 -2.02
N THR A 215 -9.68 -2.01 -2.78
CA THR A 215 -8.97 -2.98 -3.62
C THR A 215 -9.36 -2.78 -5.08
N PHE A 216 -8.36 -2.66 -5.95
CA PHE A 216 -8.56 -2.46 -7.37
C PHE A 216 -7.86 -3.53 -8.18
N GLU A 217 -8.41 -3.86 -9.34
CA GLU A 217 -7.81 -4.73 -10.35
C GLU A 217 -7.78 -4.01 -11.70
N PHE A 218 -6.66 -4.11 -12.41
CA PHE A 218 -6.50 -3.50 -13.72
C PHE A 218 -7.08 -4.40 -14.80
N ASN A 219 -8.07 -3.88 -15.55
CA ASN A 219 -8.76 -4.64 -16.60
C ASN A 219 -8.04 -4.61 -17.96
N GLY A 220 -6.90 -3.91 -18.08
CA GLY A 220 -6.17 -3.68 -19.32
C GLY A 220 -6.25 -2.24 -19.83
N ASN A 221 -7.28 -1.49 -19.41
CA ASN A 221 -7.46 -0.07 -19.71
C ASN A 221 -7.51 0.80 -18.45
N ALA A 222 -8.23 0.36 -17.41
CA ALA A 222 -8.51 1.14 -16.21
C ALA A 222 -8.42 0.29 -14.93
N TRP A 223 -8.24 0.97 -13.80
CA TRP A 223 -8.34 0.38 -12.47
C TRP A 223 -9.79 0.31 -12.02
N GLU A 224 -10.31 -0.89 -11.84
CA GLU A 224 -11.69 -1.13 -11.41
C GLU A 224 -11.76 -1.65 -9.99
N TRP A 225 -12.85 -1.32 -9.30
CA TRP A 225 -13.11 -1.83 -7.96
C TRP A 225 -13.36 -3.32 -8.01
N MET A 226 -12.70 -4.05 -7.13
CA MET A 226 -12.96 -5.47 -6.97
C MET A 226 -14.20 -5.76 -6.12
N SER A 227 -14.43 -4.92 -5.12
CA SER A 227 -15.51 -5.04 -4.15
C SER A 227 -15.80 -3.69 -3.52
N ALA A 228 -16.86 -3.62 -2.71
CA ALA A 228 -17.05 -2.51 -1.79
C ALA A 228 -15.79 -2.34 -0.90
N PRO A 229 -15.44 -1.10 -0.52
CA PRO A 229 -14.32 -0.85 0.38
C PRO A 229 -14.58 -1.50 1.74
N LEU A 230 -13.49 -1.95 2.37
CA LEU A 230 -13.54 -2.34 3.76
C LEU A 230 -13.62 -1.09 4.61
N VAL A 231 -14.56 -1.05 5.55
CA VAL A 231 -14.84 0.11 6.40
C VAL A 231 -14.55 -0.25 7.85
N GLY A 232 -13.82 0.62 8.56
CA GLY A 232 -13.57 0.44 9.98
C GLY A 232 -14.85 0.53 10.80
N THR A 233 -14.91 -0.19 11.91
CA THR A 233 -16.14 -0.30 12.72
C THR A 233 -16.13 0.58 13.97
N LYS A 234 -15.07 1.35 14.19
CA LYS A 234 -14.89 2.19 15.38
C LYS A 234 -14.51 3.61 14.96
N PRO A 235 -15.20 4.65 15.46
CA PRO A 235 -14.74 6.02 15.31
C PRO A 235 -13.29 6.15 15.81
N GLY A 236 -12.44 6.83 15.04
CA GLY A 236 -11.01 6.91 15.29
C GLY A 236 -10.24 5.59 15.18
N GLY A 237 -10.83 4.55 14.58
CA GLY A 237 -10.23 3.23 14.38
C GLY A 237 -9.06 3.24 13.40
N LEU A 238 -9.05 4.19 12.45
CA LEU A 238 -7.98 4.39 11.47
C LEU A 238 -7.65 3.15 10.64
N LEU A 239 -8.67 2.37 10.23
CA LEU A 239 -8.48 1.22 9.34
C LEU A 239 -7.76 1.65 8.06
N GLY A 240 -6.72 0.91 7.67
CA GLY A 240 -5.92 1.20 6.47
C GLY A 240 -4.73 2.12 6.73
N THR A 241 -4.33 2.31 8.00
CA THR A 241 -3.07 3.02 8.32
C THR A 241 -1.86 2.30 7.74
N SER A 242 -1.89 0.97 7.69
CA SER A 242 -0.92 0.15 6.99
C SER A 242 -1.63 -0.95 6.21
N VAL A 243 -1.09 -1.30 5.05
CA VAL A 243 -1.57 -2.39 4.21
C VAL A 243 -0.40 -3.19 3.65
N ASP A 244 -0.60 -4.47 3.41
CA ASP A 244 0.28 -5.31 2.59
C ASP A 244 -0.56 -6.33 1.81
N MET A 245 -0.01 -6.84 0.71
CA MET A 245 -0.71 -7.76 -0.20
C MET A 245 0.19 -8.94 -0.57
N SER A 246 -0.41 -10.14 -0.61
CA SER A 246 0.29 -11.34 -1.05
C SER A 246 0.66 -11.26 -2.54
N LYS A 247 1.68 -12.03 -2.93
CA LYS A 247 2.21 -12.11 -4.29
C LYS A 247 1.12 -12.33 -5.37
N ASP A 248 0.17 -13.22 -5.06
CA ASP A 248 -0.96 -13.64 -5.91
C ASP A 248 -2.20 -12.74 -5.80
N GLY A 249 -2.16 -11.73 -4.93
CA GLY A 249 -3.26 -10.82 -4.63
C GLY A 249 -4.46 -11.45 -3.92
N SER A 250 -4.35 -12.69 -3.42
CA SER A 250 -5.47 -13.40 -2.78
C SER A 250 -5.65 -13.05 -1.30
N ARG A 251 -4.63 -12.47 -0.66
CA ARG A 251 -4.63 -12.09 0.76
C ARG A 251 -4.09 -10.68 0.93
N MET A 252 -4.57 -10.01 1.97
CA MET A 252 -4.07 -8.71 2.40
C MET A 252 -4.02 -8.62 3.92
N LEU A 253 -3.10 -7.81 4.42
CA LEU A 253 -3.00 -7.41 5.83
C LEU A 253 -3.42 -5.95 5.96
N ILE A 254 -4.16 -5.60 7.01
CA ILE A 254 -4.67 -4.25 7.22
C ILE A 254 -4.49 -3.86 8.69
N GLY A 255 -3.83 -2.73 8.93
CA GLY A 255 -3.69 -2.12 10.25
C GLY A 255 -4.84 -1.18 10.59
N SER A 256 -5.27 -1.22 11.85
CA SER A 256 -6.28 -0.32 12.44
C SER A 256 -5.85 0.06 13.87
N PRO A 257 -4.83 0.92 14.01
CA PRO A 257 -4.17 1.16 15.31
C PRO A 257 -5.08 1.79 16.36
N GLY A 258 -6.11 2.52 15.93
CA GLY A 258 -7.08 3.16 16.82
C GLY A 258 -8.19 2.22 17.32
N SER A 259 -8.32 1.01 16.76
CA SER A 259 -9.41 0.10 17.08
C SER A 259 -9.29 -0.63 18.42
N ARG A 260 -8.36 -0.23 19.30
CA ARG A 260 -8.15 -0.88 20.61
C ARG A 260 -9.48 -1.08 21.34
N SER A 261 -9.81 -2.33 21.63
CA SER A 261 -10.74 -2.68 22.71
C SER A 261 -9.89 -2.87 23.96
N GLY A 262 -10.06 -1.98 24.94
CA GLY A 262 -9.69 -2.30 26.31
C GLY A 262 -10.62 -3.37 26.88
#